data_AF-C7H0E8-F1
#
_entry.id   AF-C7H0E8-F1
#
_cell.length_a   1.000
_cell.length_b   1.000
_cell.length_c   1.000
_cell.angle_alpha   90.00
_cell.angle_beta   90.00
_cell.angle_gamma   90.00
#
_symmetry.space_group_name_H-M   'P 1'
#
loop_
_entity.id
_entity.type
_entity.pdbx_description
1 polymer ?
#
loop_
_entity_poly.entity_id
_entity_poly.type
_entity_poly.pdbx_seq_one_letter_code
_entity_poly.pdbx_strand_id
1 'polypeptide(L)'
;MASALVQFRADEAEKMEAIQVCEKLGMNLPSYLRMCMSRLVKEQGVPFSMKLTPAENPGIAAMKRASQIASERGISDMTLDEINAEIAAARK
;
A
#
# COMPACT_ATOMS: atom_id res chain seq x y z
N MET A 1 -16.14 -25.44 -13.64
CA MET A 1 -15.52 -25.02 -12.35
C MET A 1 -16.53 -25.26 -11.25
N ALA A 2 -16.13 -25.81 -10.11
CA ALA A 2 -17.03 -26.01 -8.99
C ALA A 2 -17.39 -24.67 -8.35
N SER A 3 -18.69 -24.37 -8.23
CA SER A 3 -19.19 -23.21 -7.48
C SER A 3 -19.38 -23.60 -6.02
N ALA A 4 -18.89 -22.79 -5.08
CA ALA A 4 -19.15 -22.94 -3.65
C ALA A 4 -20.01 -21.77 -3.15
N LEU A 5 -20.96 -22.07 -2.26
CA LEU A 5 -21.77 -21.05 -1.58
C LEU A 5 -21.02 -20.55 -0.35
N VAL A 6 -20.96 -19.22 -0.18
CA VAL A 6 -20.42 -18.57 1.02
C VAL A 6 -21.55 -17.78 1.68
N GLN A 7 -21.80 -18.02 2.96
CA GLN A 7 -22.81 -17.32 3.76
C GLN A 7 -22.14 -16.50 4.86
N PHE A 8 -22.58 -15.25 5.02
CA PHE A 8 -22.10 -14.33 6.04
C PHE A 8 -23.26 -13.94 6.96
N ARG A 9 -22.98 -13.85 8.26
CA ARG A 9 -23.85 -13.15 9.21
C ARG A 9 -23.35 -11.72 9.33
N ALA A 10 -24.27 -10.76 9.22
CA ALA A 10 -24.01 -9.34 9.37
C ALA A 10 -25.25 -8.67 9.93
N ASP A 11 -25.08 -7.50 10.53
CA ASP A 11 -26.20 -6.66 10.92
C ASP A 11 -26.95 -6.16 9.67
N GLU A 12 -28.27 -6.02 9.78
CA GLU A 12 -29.10 -5.63 8.63
C GLU A 12 -28.83 -4.19 8.19
N ALA A 13 -28.60 -3.27 9.12
CA ALA A 13 -28.27 -1.88 8.80
C ALA A 13 -26.90 -1.79 8.13
N GLU A 14 -25.89 -2.47 8.67
CA GLU A 14 -24.55 -2.53 8.09
C GLU A 14 -24.56 -3.10 6.67
N LYS A 15 -25.33 -4.18 6.45
CA LYS A 15 -25.51 -4.77 5.13
C LYS A 15 -26.13 -3.78 4.14
N MET A 16 -27.15 -3.02 4.56
CA MET A 16 -27.82 -2.05 3.71
C MET A 16 -26.89 -0.90 3.33
N GLU A 17 -26.10 -0.38 4.27
CA GLU A 17 -25.08 0.63 3.99
C GLU A 17 -24.03 0.14 2.99
N ALA A 18 -23.53 -1.09 3.18
CA ALA A 18 -22.55 -1.69 2.28
C ALA A 18 -23.10 -1.86 0.85
N ILE A 19 -24.37 -2.24 0.70
CA ILE A 19 -25.04 -2.32 -0.60
C ILE A 19 -25.08 -0.95 -1.28
N GLN A 20 -25.49 0.11 -0.55
CA GLN A 20 -25.56 1.47 -1.09
C GLN A 20 -24.19 1.99 -1.55
N VAL A 21 -23.12 1.69 -0.80
CA VAL A 21 -21.75 2.05 -1.21
C VAL A 21 -21.37 1.32 -2.49
N CYS A 22 -21.63 0.02 -2.59
CA CYS A 22 -21.34 -0.77 -3.79
C CYS A 22 -22.12 -0.23 -5.01
N GLU A 23 -23.40 0.11 -4.85
CA GLU A 23 -24.24 0.63 -5.92
C GLU A 23 -23.74 1.98 -6.45
N LYS A 24 -23.32 2.88 -5.56
CA LYS A 24 -22.67 4.15 -5.95
C LYS A 24 -21.38 3.94 -6.74
N LEU A 25 -20.67 2.83 -6.49
CA LEU A 25 -19.48 2.40 -7.23
C LEU A 25 -19.82 1.62 -8.52
N GLY A 26 -21.10 1.42 -8.83
CA GLY A 26 -21.56 0.71 -10.02
C GLY A 26 -21.44 -0.82 -9.93
N MET A 27 -21.45 -1.41 -8.72
CA MET A 27 -21.35 -2.85 -8.52
C MET A 27 -22.29 -3.35 -7.41
N ASN A 28 -22.50 -4.67 -7.35
CA ASN A 28 -23.24 -5.30 -6.26
C ASN A 28 -22.31 -5.88 -5.18
N LEU A 29 -22.84 -6.03 -3.96
CA LEU A 29 -22.09 -6.53 -2.80
C LEU A 29 -21.42 -7.90 -3.05
N PRO A 30 -22.07 -8.91 -3.68
CA PRO A 30 -21.41 -10.17 -3.98
C PRO A 30 -20.22 -10.05 -4.94
N SER A 31 -20.26 -9.10 -5.88
CA SER A 31 -19.14 -8.86 -6.80
C SER A 31 -17.95 -8.25 -6.07
N TYR A 32 -18.21 -7.27 -5.18
CA TYR A 32 -17.20 -6.72 -4.30
C TYR A 32 -16.53 -7.80 -3.42
N LEU A 33 -17.32 -8.64 -2.75
CA LEU A 33 -16.79 -9.72 -1.91
C LEU A 33 -15.94 -10.73 -2.71
N ARG A 34 -16.34 -11.07 -3.95
CA ARG A 34 -15.53 -11.92 -4.84
C ARG A 34 -14.20 -11.27 -5.23
N MET A 35 -14.19 -9.95 -5.45
CA MET A 35 -12.95 -9.21 -5.69
C MET A 35 -12.03 -9.24 -4.47
N CYS A 36 -12.57 -9.03 -3.26
CA CYS A 36 -11.80 -9.13 -2.01
C CYS A 36 -11.20 -10.52 -1.82
N MET A 37 -11.97 -11.59 -2.03
CA MET A 37 -11.45 -12.96 -1.97
C MET A 37 -10.32 -13.20 -2.97
N SER A 38 -10.48 -12.72 -4.21
CA SER A 38 -9.45 -12.86 -5.24
C SER A 38 -8.17 -12.10 -4.88
N ARG A 39 -8.32 -10.90 -4.31
CA ARG A 39 -7.20 -10.07 -3.85
C ARG A 39 -6.47 -10.71 -2.68
N LEU A 40 -7.23 -11.26 -1.72
CA LEU A 40 -6.68 -11.96 -0.56
C LEU A 40 -5.76 -13.11 -0.98
N VAL A 41 -6.19 -13.94 -1.92
CA VAL A 41 -5.39 -15.06 -2.44
C VAL A 41 -4.14 -14.55 -3.17
N LYS A 42 -4.29 -13.51 -4.00
CA LYS A 42 -3.20 -12.96 -4.81
C LYS A 42 -2.11 -12.30 -3.95
N GLU A 43 -2.50 -11.61 -2.89
CA GLU A 43 -1.57 -10.89 -2.01
C GLU A 43 -1.09 -11.71 -0.83
N GLN A 44 -1.68 -12.89 -0.58
CA GLN A 44 -1.46 -13.65 0.66
C GLN A 44 -1.68 -12.78 1.90
N GLY A 45 -2.71 -11.93 1.87
CA GLY A 45 -2.96 -10.89 2.86
C GLY A 45 -4.37 -10.31 2.80
N VAL A 46 -4.72 -9.47 3.77
CA VAL A 46 -6.07 -8.89 3.85
C VAL A 46 -6.18 -7.69 2.88
N PRO A 47 -7.26 -7.57 2.08
CA PRO A 47 -7.40 -6.54 1.04
C PRO A 47 -7.80 -5.16 1.58
N PHE A 48 -7.30 -4.80 2.76
CA PHE A 48 -7.40 -3.48 3.36
C PHE A 48 -6.20 -3.25 4.29
N SER A 49 -5.76 -2.01 4.43
CA SER A 49 -4.63 -1.68 5.29
C SER A 49 -5.01 -1.82 6.77
N MET A 50 -4.52 -2.87 7.44
CA MET A 50 -4.60 -2.99 8.90
C MET A 50 -3.50 -2.17 9.57
N LYS A 51 -3.66 -0.85 9.68
CA LYS A 51 -2.73 -0.01 10.46
C LYS A 51 -3.45 1.08 11.24
N LEU A 52 -3.03 1.30 12.49
CA LEU A 52 -3.44 2.46 13.31
C LEU A 52 -2.83 3.77 12.81
N THR A 53 -1.74 3.70 12.05
CA THR A 53 -1.07 4.83 11.40
C THR A 53 -0.97 4.58 9.90
N PRO A 54 -1.14 5.61 9.05
CA PRO A 54 -1.04 5.44 7.61
C PRO A 54 0.30 4.79 7.26
N ALA A 55 0.27 3.82 6.34
CA ALA A 55 1.49 3.25 5.80
C ALA A 55 2.29 4.37 5.15
N GLU A 56 3.33 4.88 5.81
CA GLU A 56 4.30 5.73 5.12
C GLU A 56 4.78 4.94 3.90
N ASN A 57 4.70 5.57 2.73
CA ASN A 57 5.21 4.99 1.50
C ASN A 57 6.68 4.60 1.74
N PRO A 58 7.08 3.32 1.55
CA PRO A 58 8.44 2.87 1.81
C PRO A 58 9.50 3.72 1.11
N GLY A 59 9.20 4.23 -0.09
CA GLY A 59 10.07 5.16 -0.82
C GLY A 59 10.21 6.52 -0.14
N ILE A 60 9.13 7.09 0.39
CA ILE A 60 9.18 8.34 1.16
C ILE A 60 9.96 8.13 2.47
N ALA A 61 9.74 7.00 3.16
CA ALA A 61 10.49 6.66 4.37
C ALA A 61 12.00 6.47 4.08
N ALA A 62 12.33 5.81 2.96
CA ALA A 62 13.72 5.64 2.53
C ALA A 62 14.37 6.99 2.18
N MET A 63 13.67 7.87 1.45
CA MET A 63 14.18 9.21 1.13
C MET A 63 14.41 10.05 2.39
N LYS A 64 13.46 10.08 3.34
CA LYS A 64 13.64 10.78 4.62
C LYS A 64 14.87 10.29 5.38
N ARG A 65 15.06 8.96 5.46
CA ARG A 65 16.27 8.39 6.09
C ARG A 65 17.54 8.76 5.34
N ALA A 66 17.54 8.70 4.01
CA ALA A 66 18.71 9.09 3.21
C ALA A 66 19.07 10.56 3.43
N SER A 67 18.09 11.46 3.45
CA SER A 67 18.31 12.89 3.77
C SER A 67 18.85 13.10 5.18
N GLN A 68 18.34 12.35 6.17
CA GLN A 68 18.86 12.43 7.54
C GLN A 68 20.32 11.96 7.63
N ILE A 69 20.65 10.82 7.01
CA ILE A 69 22.03 10.31 6.96
C ILE A 69 22.96 11.30 6.24
N ALA A 70 22.49 11.92 5.16
CA ALA A 70 23.26 12.92 4.44
C ALA A 70 23.58 14.15 5.30
N SER A 71 22.60 14.63 6.08
CA SER A 71 22.79 15.73 7.03
C SER A 71 23.75 15.35 8.17
N GLU A 72 23.59 14.18 8.77
CA GLU A 72 24.48 13.68 9.85
C GLU A 72 25.93 13.53 9.38
N ARG A 73 26.14 13.19 8.11
CA ARG A 73 27.47 13.07 7.49
C ARG A 73 27.98 14.38 6.89
N GLY A 74 27.19 15.46 6.94
CA GLY A 74 27.56 16.75 6.35
C GLY A 74 27.69 16.74 4.83
N ILE A 75 27.09 15.77 4.14
CA ILE A 75 27.14 15.60 2.67
C ILE A 75 25.85 16.07 1.98
N SER A 76 24.97 16.73 2.73
CA SER A 76 23.67 17.20 2.23
C SER A 76 23.77 18.29 1.16
N ASP A 77 24.89 19.02 1.09
CA ASP A 77 25.10 20.16 0.18
C ASP A 77 26.20 19.92 -0.88
N MET A 78 26.52 18.67 -1.20
CA MET A 78 27.55 18.34 -2.20
C MET A 78 27.15 18.85 -3.59
N THR A 79 28.11 19.45 -4.28
CA THR A 79 27.97 19.84 -5.69
C THR A 79 28.00 18.63 -6.61
N LEU A 80 27.47 18.78 -7.84
CA LEU A 80 27.47 17.71 -8.84
C LEU A 80 28.88 17.17 -9.14
N ASP A 81 29.89 18.03 -9.13
CA ASP A 81 31.27 17.64 -9.39
C ASP A 81 31.84 16.79 -8.26
N GLU A 82 31.56 17.14 -7.00
CA GLU A 82 31.96 16.37 -5.82
C GLU A 82 31.27 15.00 -5.78
N ILE A 83 29.97 14.96 -6.12
CA ILE A 83 29.20 13.71 -6.22
C ILE A 83 29.82 12.79 -7.29
N ASN A 84 30.13 13.33 -8.47
CA ASN A 84 30.73 12.55 -9.55
C ASN A 84 32.12 12.03 -9.19
N ALA A 85 32.92 12.82 -8.47
CA ALA A 85 34.23 12.40 -7.97
C ALA A 85 34.14 11.26 -6.96
N GLU A 86 33.20 11.31 -6.01
CA GLU A 86 32.95 10.23 -5.04
C GLU A 86 32.51 8.94 -5.75
N ILE A 87 31.55 9.03 -6.67
CA ILE A 87 31.06 7.87 -7.44
C ILE A 87 32.19 7.24 -8.25
N ALA A 88 33.05 8.04 -8.88
CA ALA A 88 34.20 7.55 -9.64
C ALA A 88 35.24 6.87 -8.74
N ALA A 89 35.44 7.35 -7.51
CA ALA A 89 36.33 6.73 -6.53
C ALA A 89 35.79 5.40 -5.99
N ALA A 90 34.48 5.32 -5.72
CA ALA A 90 33.84 4.12 -5.14
C ALA A 90 33.62 2.98 -6.15
N ARG A 91 33.63 3.27 -7.45
CA ARG A 91 33.47 2.28 -8.55
C ARG A 91 34.78 1.73 -9.08
N LYS A 92 35.94 2.16 -8.54
CA LYS A 92 37.25 1.55 -8.80
C LYS A 92 37.44 0.30 -7.96
#